data_AF-A0A0H2UWL6-F1
#
_entry.id   AF-A0A0H2UWL6-F1
#
_cell.length_a   1.000
_cell.length_b   1.000
_cell.length_c   1.000
_cell.angle_alpha   90.00
_cell.angle_beta   90.00
_cell.angle_gamma   90.00
#
_symmetry.space_group_name_H-M   'P 1'
#
loop_
_entity.id
_entity.type
_entity.pdbx_description
1 polymer ?
#
loop_
_entity_poly.entity_id
_entity_poly.type
_entity_poly.pdbx_seq_one_letter_code
_entity_poly.pdbx_strand_id
1 'polypeptide(L)'
;MIKKVTTPSQKTKKRVRNGYLLKLGTACLLLSILSYGIGLLGQPSMENTFMGIASVAMLGSVCFFIIFALNRIFDALEDNLRD
;
A
#
# COMPACT_ATOMS: atom_id res chain seq x y z
N MET A 1 25.78 -29.78 18.15
CA MET A 1 25.63 -29.11 16.84
C MET A 1 24.20 -28.59 16.72
N ILE A 2 23.97 -27.34 17.12
CA ILE A 2 22.62 -26.75 17.19
C ILE A 2 22.20 -26.37 15.77
N LYS A 3 21.32 -27.18 15.15
CA LYS A 3 20.66 -26.84 13.89
C LYS A 3 19.82 -25.57 14.14
N LYS A 4 20.34 -24.41 13.74
CA LYS A 4 19.50 -23.22 13.50
C LYS A 4 18.52 -23.60 12.38
N VAL A 5 17.31 -23.97 12.77
CA VAL A 5 16.16 -24.01 11.87
C VAL A 5 15.90 -22.56 11.47
N THR A 6 16.55 -22.09 10.41
CA THR A 6 16.26 -20.81 9.78
C THR A 6 14.84 -20.90 9.25
N THR A 7 13.89 -20.40 10.03
CA THR A 7 12.45 -20.43 9.82
C THR A 7 12.10 -19.78 8.48
N PRO A 8 11.80 -20.55 7.41
CA PRO A 8 11.38 -20.00 6.12
C PRO A 8 10.01 -19.31 6.19
N SER A 9 9.28 -19.55 7.29
CA SER A 9 7.93 -19.08 7.55
C SER A 9 7.82 -17.56 7.75
N GLN A 10 8.82 -16.90 8.36
CA GLN A 10 8.75 -15.45 8.59
C GLN A 10 9.04 -14.62 7.34
N LYS A 11 10.10 -14.93 6.56
CA LYS A 11 10.36 -14.23 5.29
C LYS A 11 9.22 -14.42 4.29
N THR A 12 8.60 -15.61 4.25
CA THR A 12 7.45 -15.89 3.38
C THR A 12 6.19 -15.14 3.84
N LYS A 13 5.86 -15.14 5.14
CA LYS A 13 4.72 -14.35 5.67
C LYS A 13 4.90 -12.84 5.46
N LYS A 14 6.12 -12.30 5.61
CA LYS A 14 6.44 -10.87 5.40
C LYS A 14 6.26 -10.49 3.93
N ARG A 15 6.74 -11.33 2.99
CA ARG A 15 6.57 -11.15 1.54
C ARG A 15 5.11 -11.16 1.11
N VAL A 16 4.31 -12.07 1.66
CA VAL A 16 2.87 -12.15 1.42
C VAL A 16 2.17 -10.90 1.95
N ARG A 17 2.49 -10.44 3.16
CA ARG A 17 1.94 -9.19 3.75
C ARG A 17 2.27 -7.95 2.92
N ASN A 18 3.51 -7.81 2.46
CA ASN A 18 3.93 -6.72 1.58
C ASN A 18 3.18 -6.77 0.23
N GLY A 19 2.92 -7.96 -0.32
CA GLY A 19 2.09 -8.12 -1.51
C GLY A 19 0.64 -7.68 -1.31
N TYR A 20 0.05 -7.95 -0.15
CA TYR A 20 -1.30 -7.47 0.20
C TYR A 20 -1.35 -5.95 0.38
N LEU A 21 -0.36 -5.36 1.07
CA LEU A 21 -0.24 -3.90 1.23
C LEU A 21 -0.13 -3.20 -0.12
N LEU A 22 0.68 -3.75 -1.03
CA LEU A 22 0.82 -3.22 -2.39
C LEU A 22 -0.50 -3.29 -3.16
N LYS A 23 -1.19 -4.44 -3.12
CA LYS A 23 -2.50 -4.61 -3.79
C LYS A 23 -3.56 -3.65 -3.23
N LEU A 24 -3.61 -3.46 -1.91
CA LEU A 24 -4.53 -2.52 -1.26
C LEU A 24 -4.23 -1.07 -1.64
N GLY A 25 -2.95 -0.68 -1.65
CA GLY A 25 -2.51 0.64 -2.07
C GLY A 25 -2.91 0.95 -3.52
N THR A 26 -2.67 0.00 -4.43
CA THR A 26 -3.06 0.14 -5.85
C THR A 26 -4.58 0.17 -6.03
N ALA A 27 -5.34 -0.63 -5.29
CA ALA A 27 -6.80 -0.61 -5.36
C ALA A 27 -7.38 0.73 -4.89
N CYS A 28 -6.86 1.31 -3.80
CA CYS A 28 -7.23 2.66 -3.36
C CYS A 28 -6.88 3.72 -4.41
N LEU A 29 -5.72 3.60 -5.08
CA LEU A 29 -5.30 4.54 -6.12
C LEU A 29 -6.24 4.49 -7.33
N LEU A 30 -6.60 3.27 -7.77
CA LEU A 30 -7.57 3.08 -8.85
C LEU A 30 -8.96 3.62 -8.49
N LEU A 31 -9.44 3.37 -7.28
CA LEU A 31 -10.70 3.95 -6.79
C LEU A 31 -10.67 5.47 -6.79
N SER A 32 -9.56 6.07 -6.35
CA SER A 32 -9.37 7.52 -6.38
C SER A 32 -9.46 8.08 -7.81
N ILE A 33 -8.76 7.46 -8.77
CA ILE A 33 -8.78 7.87 -10.18
C ILE A 33 -10.19 7.75 -10.77
N LEU A 34 -10.89 6.65 -10.48
CA LEU A 34 -12.25 6.43 -10.96
C LEU A 34 -13.23 7.46 -10.37
N SER A 35 -13.17 7.70 -9.06
CA SER A 35 -14.00 8.73 -8.41
C SER A 35 -13.69 10.13 -8.94
N TYR A 36 -12.43 10.46 -9.19
CA TYR A 36 -12.04 11.75 -9.76
C TYR A 36 -12.55 11.91 -11.19
N GLY A 37 -12.41 10.87 -12.03
CA GLY A 37 -12.94 10.88 -13.40
C GLY A 37 -14.46 11.01 -13.46
N ILE A 38 -15.18 10.34 -12.54
CA ILE A 38 -16.64 10.50 -12.40
C ILE A 38 -17.00 11.90 -11.91
N GLY A 39 -16.21 12.48 -10.99
CA GLY A 39 -16.40 13.85 -10.53
C GLY A 39 -16.29 14.88 -11.66
N LEU A 40 -15.28 14.73 -12.53
CA LEU A 40 -15.06 15.62 -13.69
C LEU A 40 -16.14 15.51 -14.77
N LEU A 41 -16.73 14.32 -14.95
CA LEU A 41 -17.77 14.07 -15.95
C LEU A 41 -19.20 14.20 -15.39
N GLY A 42 -19.32 14.32 -14.06
CA GLY A 42 -20.57 14.31 -13.32
C GLY A 42 -21.23 15.68 -13.25
N GLN A 43 -22.49 15.70 -12.77
CA GLN A 43 -23.20 16.96 -12.53
C GLN A 43 -22.52 17.79 -11.43
N PRO A 44 -22.50 19.13 -11.55
CA PRO A 44 -21.80 20.04 -10.63
C PRO A 44 -22.26 19.95 -9.17
N SER A 45 -23.48 19.45 -8.92
CA SER A 45 -23.99 19.21 -7.57
C SER A 45 -23.31 18.05 -6.84
N MET A 46 -22.76 17.08 -7.57
CA MET A 46 -22.13 15.87 -7.04
C MET A 46 -20.60 15.91 -7.14
N GLU A 47 -20.05 16.88 -7.87
CA GLU A 47 -18.62 17.05 -8.13
C GLU A 47 -17.81 17.17 -6.83
N ASN A 48 -18.28 17.98 -5.87
CA ASN A 48 -17.63 18.10 -4.55
C ASN A 48 -17.58 16.78 -3.77
N THR A 49 -18.62 15.96 -3.85
CA THR A 49 -18.66 14.67 -3.15
C THR A 49 -17.68 13.68 -3.77
N PHE A 50 -17.64 13.58 -5.10
CA PHE A 50 -16.72 12.69 -5.80
C PHE A 50 -15.26 13.14 -5.71
N MET A 51 -14.98 14.45 -5.76
CA MET A 51 -13.65 14.98 -5.49
C MET A 51 -13.20 14.72 -4.04
N GLY A 52 -14.12 14.82 -3.08
CA GLY A 52 -13.86 14.47 -1.68
C GLY A 52 -13.49 12.99 -1.51
N ILE A 53 -14.27 12.08 -2.10
CA ILE A 53 -13.99 10.63 -2.08
C ILE A 53 -12.66 10.33 -2.75
N ALA A 54 -12.38 10.95 -3.91
CA ALA A 54 -11.12 10.77 -4.62
C ALA A 54 -9.93 11.22 -3.77
N SER A 55 -10.04 12.37 -3.09
CA SER A 55 -8.98 12.92 -2.24
C SER A 55 -8.68 12.01 -1.05
N VAL A 56 -9.71 11.50 -0.37
CA VAL A 56 -9.56 10.55 0.75
C VAL A 56 -8.93 9.24 0.27
N ALA A 57 -9.38 8.70 -0.87
CA ALA A 57 -8.80 7.49 -1.45
C ALA A 57 -7.33 7.67 -1.88
N MET A 58 -6.98 8.86 -2.41
CA MET A 58 -5.60 9.20 -2.78
C MET A 58 -4.71 9.25 -1.54
N LEU A 59 -5.16 9.93 -0.48
CA LEU A 59 -4.43 10.04 0.77
C LEU A 59 -4.24 8.66 1.43
N GLY A 60 -5.28 7.82 1.41
CA GLY A 60 -5.20 6.42 1.84
C GLY A 60 -4.17 5.62 1.06
N SER A 61 -4.16 5.75 -0.27
CA SER A 61 -3.16 5.08 -1.13
C SER A 61 -1.74 5.51 -0.80
N VAL A 62 -1.49 6.82 -0.65
CA VAL A 62 -0.18 7.37 -0.27
C VAL A 62 0.28 6.79 1.07
N CYS A 63 -0.60 6.74 2.08
CA CYS A 63 -0.28 6.12 3.36
C CYS A 63 0.13 4.65 3.23
N PHE A 64 -0.59 3.86 2.42
CA PHE A 64 -0.24 2.46 2.17
C PHE A 64 1.12 2.31 1.47
N PHE A 65 1.42 3.17 0.50
CA PHE A 65 2.72 3.17 -0.18
C PHE A 65 3.87 3.57 0.75
N ILE A 66 3.67 4.55 1.64
CA ILE A 66 4.66 4.94 2.64
C ILE A 66 4.93 3.76 3.59
N ILE A 67 3.89 3.10 4.11
CA ILE A 67 4.04 1.93 4.99
C ILE A 67 4.78 0.80 4.25
N PHE A 68 4.46 0.56 2.98
CA PHE A 68 5.16 -0.42 2.17
C PHE A 68 6.65 -0.07 1.98
N ALA A 69 6.95 1.19 1.66
CA ALA A 69 8.32 1.67 1.48
C ALA A 69 9.13 1.56 2.78
N LEU A 70 8.56 1.99 3.91
CA LEU A 70 9.17 1.84 5.23
C LEU A 70 9.45 0.38 5.57
N ASN A 71 8.47 -0.51 5.38
CA ASN A 71 8.69 -1.96 5.58
C ASN A 71 9.85 -2.48 4.73
N ARG A 72 9.98 -2.02 3.47
CA ARG A 72 11.06 -2.44 2.58
C ARG A 72 12.43 -1.88 3.00
N ILE A 73 12.47 -0.64 3.50
CA ILE A 73 13.70 -0.03 4.04
C ILE A 73 14.13 -0.76 5.31
N PHE A 74 13.21 -1.03 6.24
CA PHE A 74 13.50 -1.83 7.43
C PHE A 74 13.94 -3.25 7.09
N ASP A 75 13.33 -3.90 6.09
CA ASP A 75 13.77 -5.21 5.58
C ASP A 75 15.20 -5.15 5.06
N ALA A 76 15.53 -4.15 4.24
CA ALA A 76 16.88 -3.98 3.71
C ALA A 76 17.90 -3.67 4.80
N LEU A 77 17.52 -2.86 5.80
CA LEU A 77 18.37 -2.55 6.94
C LEU A 77 18.62 -3.78 7.82
N GLU A 78 17.57 -4.59 8.07
CA GLU A 78 17.66 -5.85 8.83
C GLU A 78 18.55 -6.87 8.13
N ASP A 79 18.45 -7.00 6.80
CA ASP A 79 19.33 -7.90 6.03
C ASP A 79 20.79 -7.40 6.03
N ASN A 80 21.05 -6.09 5.88
CA ASN A 80 22.43 -5.54 5.93
C ASN A 80 23.06 -5.57 7.34
N LEU A 81 22.26 -5.52 8.42
CA LEU A 81 22.78 -5.59 9.80
C LEU A 81 23.08 -7.04 10.24
N ARG A 82 22.61 -8.03 9.47
CA ARG A 82 22.77 -9.46 9.75
C ARG A 82 24.02 -10.07 9.11
N ASP A 83 24.58 -9.43 8.10
CA ASP A 83 25.85 -9.74 7.45
C ASP A 83 27.02 -9.00 8.15
#